data_AF-A0A9E2LKN5-F1
#
_entry.id   AF-A0A9E2LKN5-F1
#
_cell.length_a   1.000
_cell.length_b   1.000
_cell.length_c   1.000
_cell.angle_alpha   90.00
_cell.angle_beta   90.00
_cell.angle_gamma   90.00
#
_symmetry.space_group_name_H-M   'P 1'
#
loop_
_entity.id
_entity.type
_entity.pdbx_description
1 polymer ?
#
loop_
_entity_poly.entity_id
_entity_poly.type
_entity_poly.pdbx_seq_one_letter_code
_entity_poly.pdbx_strand_id
1 'polypeptide(L)'
;MKTPTSRVDKLLGSMGYGSRTEMARLGKAGGIVLDGVDLTDVSKRIAVTPDLPARMEIDGKPLDPPPGLVMMLHKPLGMTCSRKED
;
A
#
# COMPACT_ATOMS: atom_id res chain seq x y z
N MET A 1 11.81 -11.56 16.74
CA MET A 1 10.48 -11.02 16.34
C MET A 1 10.21 -11.50 14.92
N LYS A 2 9.05 -12.10 14.63
CA LYS A 2 8.76 -12.65 13.29
C LYS A 2 8.48 -11.49 12.33
N THR A 3 9.17 -11.44 11.19
CA THR A 3 8.91 -10.41 10.17
C THR A 3 7.47 -10.54 9.69
N PRO A 4 6.65 -9.48 9.81
CA PRO A 4 5.28 -9.53 9.33
C PRO A 4 5.28 -9.69 7.80
N THR A 5 4.30 -10.43 7.28
CA THR A 5 4.11 -10.59 5.85
C THR A 5 2.69 -10.18 5.47
N SER A 6 2.52 -9.62 4.28
CA SER A 6 1.20 -9.27 3.73
C SER A 6 1.15 -9.58 2.24
N ARG A 7 -0.05 -9.85 1.72
CA ARG A 7 -0.29 -9.78 0.27
C ARG A 7 -0.14 -8.33 -0.19
N VAL A 8 0.40 -8.11 -1.38
CA VAL A 8 0.62 -6.76 -1.92
C VAL A 8 -0.70 -6.01 -2.07
N ASP A 9 -1.73 -6.63 -2.64
CA ASP A 9 -3.06 -6.04 -2.80
C ASP A 9 -3.70 -5.62 -1.46
N LYS A 10 -3.53 -6.44 -0.42
CA LYS A 10 -4.00 -6.15 0.94
C LYS A 10 -3.20 -5.01 1.57
N LEU A 11 -1.89 -5.01 1.40
CA LEU A 11 -1.00 -3.99 1.97
C LEU A 11 -1.33 -2.62 1.37
N LEU A 12 -1.25 -2.49 0.05
CA LEU A 12 -1.48 -1.24 -0.67
C LEU A 12 -2.92 -0.72 -0.44
N GLY A 13 -3.90 -1.62 -0.44
CA GLY A 13 -5.28 -1.24 -0.14
C GLY A 13 -5.48 -0.74 1.29
N SER A 14 -4.78 -1.32 2.28
CA SER A 14 -4.81 -0.83 3.66
C SER A 14 -4.09 0.51 3.85
N MET A 15 -3.16 0.83 2.96
CA MET A 15 -2.41 2.10 2.96
C MET A 15 -3.14 3.20 2.17
N GLY A 16 -4.24 2.88 1.49
CA GLY A 16 -5.09 3.86 0.80
C GLY A 16 -4.79 4.07 -0.68
N TYR A 17 -3.89 3.28 -1.29
CA TYR A 17 -3.55 3.39 -2.72
C TYR A 17 -4.70 3.01 -3.67
N GLY A 18 -5.65 2.21 -3.20
CA GLY A 18 -6.85 1.85 -3.96
C GLY A 18 -7.45 0.53 -3.49
N SER A 19 -8.55 0.13 -4.12
CA SER A 19 -9.15 -1.20 -3.92
C SER A 19 -8.21 -2.31 -4.38
N ARG A 20 -8.45 -3.55 -3.91
CA ARG A 20 -7.66 -4.72 -4.35
C ARG A 20 -7.71 -4.92 -5.87
N THR A 21 -8.85 -4.64 -6.49
CA THR A 21 -9.04 -4.74 -7.94
C THR A 21 -8.22 -3.70 -8.68
N GLU A 22 -8.19 -2.46 -8.18
CA GLU A 22 -7.35 -1.39 -8.76
C GLU A 22 -5.87 -1.72 -8.63
N MET A 23 -5.42 -2.24 -7.48
CA MET A 23 -4.03 -2.68 -7.30
C MET A 23 -3.66 -3.83 -8.25
N ALA A 24 -4.55 -4.79 -8.46
CA ALA A 24 -4.33 -5.86 -9.43
C ALA A 24 -4.25 -5.33 -10.87
N ARG A 25 -5.07 -4.33 -11.23
CA ARG A 25 -4.99 -3.67 -12.53
C ARG A 25 -3.67 -2.91 -12.68
N LEU A 26 -3.26 -2.19 -11.65
CA LEU A 26 -2.03 -1.40 -11.63
C LEU A 26 -0.78 -2.28 -11.79
N GLY A 27 -0.70 -3.38 -11.01
CA GLY A 27 0.41 -4.34 -11.13
C GLY A 27 0.49 -4.95 -12.53
N LYS A 28 -0.65 -5.34 -13.13
CA LYS A 28 -0.69 -5.84 -14.52
C LYS A 28 -0.26 -4.82 -15.56
N ALA A 29 -0.43 -3.52 -15.27
CA ALA A 29 -0.01 -2.44 -16.14
C ALA A 29 1.47 -2.03 -15.94
N GLY A 30 2.21 -2.70 -15.05
CA GLY A 30 3.60 -2.35 -14.74
C GLY A 30 3.75 -1.17 -13.76
N GLY A 31 2.67 -0.74 -13.11
CA GLY A 31 2.69 0.39 -12.17
C GLY A 31 3.20 0.03 -10.77
N ILE A 32 3.60 -1.22 -10.53
CA ILE A 32 4.14 -1.69 -9.24
C ILE A 32 5.47 -2.39 -9.51
N VAL A 33 6.54 -1.88 -8.91
CA VAL A 33 7.88 -2.44 -9.02
C VAL A 33 8.35 -2.87 -7.64
N LEU A 34 8.97 -4.05 -7.54
CA LEU A 34 9.63 -4.51 -6.32
C LEU A 34 11.02 -5.03 -6.67
N ASP A 35 12.04 -4.51 -5.98
CA ASP A 35 13.45 -4.84 -6.20
C ASP A 35 13.88 -4.61 -7.67
N GLY A 36 13.34 -3.57 -8.30
CA GLY A 36 13.60 -3.26 -9.72
C GLY A 36 12.88 -4.16 -10.72
N VAL A 37 11.99 -5.05 -10.27
CA VAL A 37 11.22 -5.98 -11.11
C VAL A 37 9.73 -5.70 -11.04
N ASP A 38 9.06 -5.70 -12.18
CA ASP A 38 7.60 -5.52 -12.26
C ASP A 38 6.87 -6.60 -11.44
N LEU A 39 6.03 -6.14 -10.51
CA LEU A 39 5.19 -6.98 -9.69
C LEU A 39 3.78 -7.04 -10.28
N THR A 40 3.58 -7.99 -11.19
CA THR A 40 2.30 -8.20 -11.87
C THR A 40 1.30 -9.01 -11.05
N ASP A 41 1.78 -9.90 -10.18
CA ASP A 41 0.95 -10.71 -9.28
C ASP A 41 0.89 -10.11 -7.87
N VAL A 42 -0.10 -9.24 -7.66
CA VAL A 42 -0.34 -8.57 -6.38
C VAL A 42 -0.91 -9.48 -5.28
N SER A 43 -1.20 -10.75 -5.60
CA SER A 43 -1.64 -11.72 -4.60
C SER A 43 -0.47 -12.35 -3.83
N LYS A 44 0.77 -12.15 -4.31
CA LYS A 44 2.00 -12.62 -3.65
C LYS A 44 2.15 -12.00 -2.26
N ARG A 45 2.64 -12.82 -1.32
CA ARG A 45 3.00 -12.36 0.02
C ARG A 45 4.46 -11.88 0.02
N ILE A 46 4.67 -10.68 0.56
CA ILE A 46 5.99 -10.08 0.75
C ILE A 46 6.25 -9.84 2.23
N ALA A 47 7.53 -9.74 2.59
CA ALA A 47 7.93 -9.25 3.89
C ALA A 47 7.64 -7.75 3.99
N VAL A 48 7.05 -7.31 5.11
CA VAL A 48 6.81 -5.91 5.40
C VAL A 48 7.92 -5.46 6.35
N THR A 49 8.97 -4.90 5.78
CA THR A 49 10.17 -4.45 6.49
C THR A 49 10.32 -2.92 6.38
N PRO A 50 11.05 -2.26 7.30
CA PRO A 50 11.21 -0.80 7.28
C PRO A 50 11.86 -0.24 6.00
N ASP A 51 12.65 -1.05 5.31
CA ASP A 51 13.32 -0.71 4.05
C ASP A 51 12.43 -0.90 2.80
N LEU A 52 11.20 -1.39 2.95
CA LEU A 52 10.28 -1.60 1.84
C LEU A 52 10.07 -0.36 0.94
N PRO A 53 9.99 0.89 1.46
CA PRO A 53 9.96 2.10 0.64
C PRO A 53 11.12 2.26 -0.34
N ALA A 54 12.30 1.74 0.00
CA ALA A 54 13.47 1.80 -0.87
C ALA A 54 13.48 0.69 -1.95
N ARG A 55 12.66 -0.34 -1.77
CA ARG A 55 12.59 -1.51 -2.66
C ARG A 55 11.34 -1.54 -3.51
N MET A 56 10.27 -0.84 -3.12
CA MET A 56 8.98 -0.86 -3.80
C MET A 56 8.62 0.51 -4.33
N GLU A 57 8.21 0.55 -5.59
CA GLU A 57 7.70 1.76 -6.24
C GLU A 57 6.28 1.54 -6.74
N ILE A 58 5.46 2.59 -6.60
CA ILE A 58 4.10 2.68 -7.12
C ILE A 58 4.07 3.87 -8.07
N ASP A 59 3.79 3.63 -9.35
CA ASP A 59 3.85 4.64 -10.42
C ASP A 59 5.17 5.44 -10.44
N GLY A 60 6.29 4.75 -10.27
CA GLY A 60 7.64 5.33 -10.28
C GLY A 60 7.98 6.19 -9.04
N LYS A 61 7.16 6.12 -7.99
CA LYS A 61 7.42 6.78 -6.71
C LYS A 61 7.66 5.76 -5.61
N PRO A 62 8.60 6.01 -4.68
CA PRO A 62 8.78 5.16 -3.49
C PRO A 62 7.46 4.95 -2.74
N LEU A 63 7.25 3.72 -2.26
CA LEU A 63 6.11 3.39 -1.40
C LEU A 63 6.15 4.23 -0.11
N ASP A 64 4.98 4.65 0.38
CA ASP A 64 4.86 5.29 1.68
C ASP A 64 5.39 4.39 2.84
N PRO A 65 5.80 4.98 3.97
CA PRO A 65 6.25 4.21 5.13
C PRO A 65 5.25 3.10 5.52
N PRO A 66 5.72 1.85 5.75
CA PRO A 66 4.85 0.75 6.14
C PRO A 66 4.09 0.99 7.45
N PRO A 67 3.02 0.21 7.72
CA PRO A 67 2.17 0.38 8.89
C PRO A 67 2.95 0.48 10.21
N GLY A 68 2.52 1.42 11.05
CA GLY A 68 3.24 1.87 12.25
C GLY A 68 3.17 3.39 12.47
N LEU A 69 2.44 4.11 11.62
CA LEU A 69 2.25 5.56 11.70
C LEU A 69 1.22 5.94 12.77
N VAL A 70 1.57 6.95 13.59
CA VAL A 70 0.65 7.62 14.51
C VAL A 70 0.57 9.08 14.09
N MET A 71 -0.65 9.61 13.93
CA MET A 71 -0.90 11.01 13.60
C MET A 71 -1.85 11.64 14.61
N MET A 72 -1.60 12.90 14.94
CA MET A 72 -2.51 13.73 15.74
C MET A 72 -3.18 14.74 14.81
N LEU A 73 -4.51 14.72 14.77
CA LEU A 73 -5.31 15.57 13.89
C LEU A 73 -6.25 16.43 14.73
N HIS A 74 -6.16 17.76 14.60
CA HIS A 74 -7.23 18.65 15.07
C HIS A 74 -8.39 18.61 14.08
N LYS A 75 -9.29 17.66 14.29
CA LYS A 75 -10.43 17.43 13.39
C LYS A 75 -11.50 18.53 13.58
N PRO A 76 -11.91 19.25 12.52
CA PRO A 76 -12.95 20.26 12.63
C PRO A 76 -14.34 19.63 12.82
N LEU A 77 -15.27 20.46 13.31
CA LEU A 77 -16.69 20.13 13.36
C LEU A 77 -17.24 19.90 11.95
N GLY A 78 -18.24 19.01 11.82
CA GLY A 78 -18.95 18.75 10.56
C GLY A 78 -18.32 17.73 9.60
N MET A 79 -17.13 17.17 9.89
CA MET A 79 -16.49 16.17 9.01
C MET A 79 -16.73 14.71 9.42
N THR A 80 -16.72 13.79 8.44
CA THR A 80 -16.76 12.32 8.64
C THR A 80 -15.40 11.69 8.32
N CYS A 81 -14.99 10.67 9.11
CA CYS A 81 -13.71 9.97 8.94
C CYS A 81 -13.88 8.53 8.43
N SER A 82 -15.03 8.20 7.84
CA SER A 82 -15.31 6.91 7.23
C SER A 82 -15.67 7.09 5.76
N ARG A 83 -15.33 6.10 4.94
CA ARG A 83 -15.97 5.96 3.63
C ARG A 83 -17.33 5.32 3.86
N LYS A 84 -18.39 6.12 3.73
CA LYS A 84 -19.74 5.63 3.48
C LYS A 84 -20.16 6.31 2.17
N GLU A 85 -20.12 5.54 1.09
CA GLU A 85 -20.91 5.84 -0.10
C GLU A 85 -22.27 5.20 0.16
N ASP A 86 -23.35 5.93 -0.11
CA ASP A 86 -24.72 5.42 0.05
C ASP A 86 -24.98 4.21 -0.86
#